data_AF-A0A1V5VP88-F1
#
_entry.id   AF-A0A1V5VP88-F1
#
_cell.length_a   1.000
_cell.length_b   1.000
_cell.length_c   1.000
_cell.angle_alpha   90.00
_cell.angle_beta   90.00
_cell.angle_gamma   90.00
#
_symmetry.space_group_name_H-M   'P 1'
#
loop_
_entity.id
_entity.type
_entity.pdbx_description
1 polymer ?
#
loop_
_entity_poly.entity_id
_entity_poly.type
_entity_poly.pdbx_seq_one_letter_code
_entity_poly.pdbx_strand_id
1 'polypeptide(L)'
;MEKIITLKDPTSPAAEAYRALRVNLMYATLDQPVKTLVIAAPATEDNAPVPPDVAVNLAVVAAQAGQRVILVDADLRHPLLHVLFGVPNADGLAQAILGLEEKAALPLVETAVPGLRLLTTGKVPPNPSDILSSHKMAELLERLKAQVSSMRFGYDARLRPKVESKDDMKKRGLPSPDEGDAVALAFASTSEPDMWL
;
A
#
# COMPACT_ATOMS: atom_id res chain seq x y z
N MET A 1 -4.24 4.78 15.97
CA MET A 1 -2.82 5.06 15.65
C MET A 1 -1.82 4.65 16.74
N GLU A 2 -2.19 4.49 18.02
CA GLU A 2 -1.25 4.06 19.08
C GLU A 2 -0.52 2.72 18.81
N LYS A 3 -1.02 1.89 17.89
CA LYS A 3 -0.41 0.61 17.50
C LYS A 3 0.61 0.72 16.35
N ILE A 4 0.78 1.90 15.75
CA ILE A 4 1.74 2.14 14.65
C ILE A 4 2.99 2.79 15.24
N ILE A 5 4.06 2.01 15.45
CA ILE A 5 5.24 2.47 16.17
C ILE A 5 5.94 3.63 15.46
N THR A 6 5.94 3.64 14.13
CA THR A 6 6.57 4.72 13.32
C THR A 6 5.85 6.07 13.41
N LEU A 7 4.61 6.08 13.93
CA LEU A 7 3.87 7.29 14.27
C LEU A 7 3.93 7.61 15.77
N LYS A 8 3.83 6.58 16.61
CA LYS A 8 3.78 6.74 18.08
C LYS A 8 5.14 7.13 18.67
N ASP A 9 6.21 6.45 18.27
CA ASP A 9 7.58 6.73 18.69
C ASP A 9 8.51 6.68 17.47
N PRO A 10 8.51 7.77 16.66
CA PRO A 10 9.24 7.82 15.39
C PRO A 10 10.76 7.69 15.56
N THR A 11 11.29 7.92 16.76
CA THR A 11 12.74 7.85 17.07
C THR A 11 13.15 6.54 17.72
N SER A 12 12.21 5.60 17.94
CA SER A 12 12.51 4.30 18.53
C SER A 12 13.44 3.46 17.65
N PRO A 13 14.21 2.52 18.24
CA PRO A 13 14.95 1.52 17.49
C PRO A 13 14.07 0.70 16.51
N ALA A 14 12.81 0.46 16.89
CA ALA A 14 11.85 -0.24 16.04
C ALA A 14 11.46 0.59 14.81
N ALA A 15 11.23 1.91 14.97
CA ALA A 15 10.98 2.80 13.84
C ALA A 15 12.19 2.89 12.89
N GLU A 16 13.41 2.93 13.43
CA GLU A 16 14.65 2.88 12.63
C GLU A 16 14.79 1.55 11.86
N ALA A 17 14.43 0.42 12.47
CA ALA A 17 14.43 -0.87 11.78
C ALA A 17 13.51 -0.87 10.55
N TYR A 18 12.33 -0.22 10.61
CA TYR A 18 11.45 -0.08 9.46
C TYR A 18 12.04 0.84 8.37
N ARG A 19 12.74 1.92 8.75
CA ARG A 19 13.45 2.78 7.78
C ARG A 19 14.57 2.02 7.08
N ALA A 20 15.34 1.24 7.84
CA ALA A 20 16.38 0.37 7.30
C ALA A 20 15.79 -0.68 6.35
N LEU A 21 14.68 -1.32 6.72
CA LEU A 21 13.96 -2.26 5.86
C LEU A 21 13.54 -1.61 4.53
N ARG A 22 12.95 -0.41 4.58
CA ARG A 22 12.59 0.35 3.37
C ARG A 22 13.80 0.57 2.47
N VAL A 23 14.91 1.05 3.03
CA VAL A 23 16.14 1.31 2.29
C VAL A 23 16.70 0.03 1.65
N ASN A 24 16.73 -1.08 2.40
CA ASN A 24 17.18 -2.37 1.88
C ASN A 24 16.30 -2.88 0.73
N LEU A 25 14.98 -2.70 0.81
CA LEU A 25 14.06 -3.05 -0.26
C LEU A 25 14.28 -2.18 -1.51
N MET A 26 14.55 -0.88 -1.34
CA MET A 26 14.91 -0.01 -2.47
C MET A 26 16.22 -0.46 -3.12
N TYR A 27 17.24 -0.79 -2.33
CA TYR A 27 18.52 -1.30 -2.85
C TYR A 27 18.39 -2.63 -3.58
N ALA A 28 17.60 -3.56 -3.05
CA ALA A 28 17.37 -4.87 -3.66
C ALA A 28 16.65 -4.77 -5.02
N THR A 29 16.07 -3.61 -5.35
CA THR A 29 15.19 -3.41 -6.50
C THR A 29 15.69 -2.30 -7.43
N LEU A 30 16.97 -1.91 -7.31
CA LEU A 30 17.57 -0.85 -8.12
C LEU A 30 17.44 -1.11 -9.63
N ASP A 31 17.75 -2.32 -10.09
CA ASP A 31 17.70 -2.67 -11.50
C ASP A 31 16.27 -2.95 -11.99
N GLN A 32 15.38 -3.34 -11.07
CA GLN A 32 13.98 -3.66 -11.36
C GLN A 32 13.07 -3.12 -10.23
N PRO A 33 12.57 -1.88 -10.37
CA PRO A 33 11.76 -1.25 -9.32
C PRO A 33 10.52 -2.08 -9.00
N VAL A 34 10.40 -2.53 -7.74
CA VAL A 34 9.26 -3.32 -7.28
C VAL A 34 8.05 -2.42 -7.09
N LYS A 35 7.06 -2.54 -7.99
CA LYS A 35 5.81 -1.75 -7.94
C LYS A 35 4.75 -2.30 -6.99
N THR A 36 4.91 -3.55 -6.55
CA THR A 36 3.96 -4.25 -5.70
C THR A 36 4.72 -5.23 -4.82
N LEU A 37 4.46 -5.18 -3.52
CA LEU A 37 5.06 -6.05 -2.52
C LEU A 37 3.93 -6.73 -1.75
N VAL A 38 4.01 -8.05 -1.65
CA VAL A 38 3.13 -8.82 -0.77
C VAL A 38 3.88 -9.04 0.53
N ILE A 39 3.25 -8.68 1.64
CA ILE A 39 3.73 -9.06 2.98
C ILE A 39 2.75 -10.10 3.47
N ALA A 40 3.24 -11.19 4.04
CA ALA A 40 2.42 -12.25 4.59
C ALA A 40 3.04 -12.68 5.91
N ALA A 41 2.19 -13.07 6.85
CA ALA A 41 2.59 -13.69 8.10
C ALA A 41 2.16 -15.16 8.09
N PRO A 42 2.89 -16.04 8.78
CA PRO A 42 2.47 -17.42 8.96
C PRO A 42 1.11 -17.46 9.67
N ALA A 43 0.28 -18.44 9.31
CA ALA A 43 -0.98 -18.69 10.01
C ALA A 43 -0.71 -19.14 11.45
N THR A 44 -1.61 -18.78 12.36
CA THR A 44 -1.60 -19.30 13.74
C THR A 44 -2.38 -20.62 13.79
N GLU A 45 -2.06 -21.47 14.77
CA GLU A 45 -2.71 -22.79 14.92
C GLU A 45 -4.23 -22.68 15.12
N ASP A 46 -4.70 -21.59 15.70
CA ASP A 46 -6.11 -21.29 15.97
C ASP A 46 -6.75 -20.38 14.91
N ASN A 47 -6.03 -20.04 13.84
CA ASN A 47 -6.45 -19.08 12.82
C ASN A 47 -6.82 -17.70 13.41
N ALA A 48 -6.22 -17.32 14.54
CA ALA A 48 -6.33 -15.99 15.12
C ALA A 48 -5.79 -14.90 14.18
N PRO A 49 -6.33 -13.66 14.30
CA PRO A 49 -5.82 -12.52 13.56
C PRO A 49 -4.34 -12.27 13.85
N VAL A 50 -3.54 -12.13 12.80
CA VAL A 50 -2.14 -11.69 12.92
C VAL A 50 -2.06 -10.18 12.68
N PRO A 51 -1.37 -9.42 13.55
CA PRO A 51 -1.20 -7.98 13.32
C PRO A 51 -0.50 -7.68 12.00
N PRO A 52 -0.99 -6.72 11.19
CA PRO A 52 -0.34 -6.30 9.94
C PRO A 52 0.77 -5.25 10.20
N ASP A 53 1.47 -5.35 11.33
CA ASP A 53 2.40 -4.35 11.84
C ASP A 53 3.55 -4.06 10.88
N VAL A 54 4.13 -5.09 10.26
CA VAL A 54 5.23 -4.92 9.31
C VAL A 54 4.81 -4.08 8.11
N ALA A 55 3.69 -4.41 7.46
CA ALA A 55 3.24 -3.65 6.29
C ALA A 55 2.76 -2.26 6.64
N VAL A 56 2.04 -2.09 7.75
CA VAL A 56 1.54 -0.78 8.17
C VAL A 56 2.71 0.16 8.45
N ASN A 57 3.70 -0.29 9.23
CA ASN A 57 4.84 0.56 9.54
C ASN A 57 5.73 0.81 8.32
N LEU A 58 5.92 -0.19 7.44
CA LEU A 58 6.64 -0.01 6.18
C LEU A 58 5.94 1.00 5.26
N ALA A 59 4.61 0.92 5.12
CA ALA A 59 3.80 1.86 4.35
C ALA A 59 3.95 3.30 4.87
N VAL A 60 3.94 3.46 6.20
CA VAL A 60 4.10 4.76 6.84
C VAL A 60 5.48 5.34 6.59
N VAL A 61 6.56 4.58 6.77
CA VAL A 61 7.92 5.12 6.53
C VAL A 61 8.20 5.36 5.05
N ALA A 62 7.55 4.63 4.15
CA ALA A 62 7.58 4.89 2.71
C ALA A 62 6.88 6.23 2.40
N ALA A 63 5.67 6.43 2.92
CA ALA A 63 4.93 7.68 2.74
C ALA A 63 5.65 8.90 3.36
N GLN A 64 6.23 8.74 4.55
CA GLN A 64 7.05 9.78 5.20
C GLN A 64 8.30 10.14 4.40
N ALA A 65 8.80 9.23 3.55
CA ALA A 65 9.90 9.51 2.62
C ALA A 65 9.44 10.17 1.31
N GLY A 66 8.16 10.53 1.19
CA GLY A 66 7.59 11.19 0.03
C GLY A 66 7.02 10.25 -1.02
N GLN A 67 7.01 8.93 -0.79
CA GLN A 67 6.44 7.97 -1.73
C GLN A 67 4.92 7.99 -1.69
N ARG A 68 4.26 7.86 -2.85
CA ARG A 68 2.82 7.59 -2.90
C ARG A 68 2.56 6.10 -2.69
N VAL A 69 1.89 5.77 -1.60
CA VAL A 69 1.66 4.40 -1.17
C VAL A 69 0.16 4.11 -1.14
N ILE A 70 -0.22 2.95 -1.67
CA ILE A 70 -1.53 2.36 -1.39
C ILE A 70 -1.31 1.08 -0.60
N LEU A 71 -1.85 1.06 0.62
CA LEU A 71 -1.87 -0.11 1.47
C LEU A 71 -3.26 -0.78 1.35
N VAL A 72 -3.26 -2.03 0.90
CA VAL A 72 -4.44 -2.85 0.61
C VAL A 72 -4.64 -3.87 1.72
N ASP A 73 -5.81 -3.83 2.35
CA ASP A 73 -6.28 -4.89 3.24
C ASP A 73 -6.88 -5.99 2.39
N ALA A 74 -6.13 -7.07 2.20
CA ALA A 74 -6.60 -8.25 1.50
C ALA A 74 -6.67 -9.48 2.43
N ASP A 75 -6.54 -9.27 3.75
CA ASP A 75 -7.02 -10.23 4.75
C ASP A 75 -8.54 -10.05 4.92
N LEU A 76 -9.27 -10.69 4.02
CA LEU A 76 -10.71 -10.70 4.03
C LEU A 76 -11.29 -11.49 5.22
N ARG A 77 -10.51 -12.30 5.94
CA ARG A 77 -10.99 -13.07 7.11
C ARG A 77 -10.96 -12.24 8.38
N HIS A 78 -9.86 -11.50 8.56
CA HIS A 78 -9.65 -10.66 9.72
C HIS A 78 -9.30 -9.23 9.29
N PRO A 79 -10.26 -8.44 8.77
CA PRO A 79 -10.01 -7.07 8.34
C PRO A 79 -9.54 -6.21 9.51
N LEU A 80 -8.35 -5.62 9.42
CA LEU A 80 -7.74 -4.89 10.53
C LEU A 80 -7.33 -3.46 10.17
N LEU A 81 -7.07 -3.15 8.90
CA LEU A 81 -6.53 -1.83 8.54
C LEU A 81 -7.51 -0.70 8.84
N HIS A 82 -8.80 -0.90 8.55
CA HIS A 82 -9.82 0.09 8.82
C HIS A 82 -9.90 0.45 10.32
N VAL A 83 -9.72 -0.53 11.21
CA VAL A 83 -9.67 -0.33 12.67
C VAL A 83 -8.40 0.44 13.07
N LEU A 84 -7.23 0.04 12.53
CA LEU A 84 -5.94 0.65 12.89
C LEU A 84 -5.87 2.14 12.53
N PHE A 85 -6.44 2.48 11.37
CA PHE A 85 -6.47 3.85 10.84
C PHE A 85 -7.73 4.63 11.20
N GLY A 86 -8.74 3.99 11.82
CA GLY A 86 -9.98 4.64 12.24
C GLY A 86 -10.83 5.13 11.07
N VAL A 87 -10.87 4.36 9.98
CA VAL A 87 -11.59 4.70 8.75
C VAL A 87 -12.78 3.77 8.50
N PRO A 88 -13.79 4.19 7.71
CA PRO A 88 -14.91 3.31 7.33
C PRO A 88 -14.46 2.09 6.51
N ASN A 89 -15.24 1.00 6.60
CA ASN A 89 -15.01 -0.25 5.85
C ASN A 89 -16.24 -0.68 5.03
N ALA A 90 -17.04 0.30 4.57
CA ALA A 90 -18.28 0.03 3.84
C ALA A 90 -18.04 -0.42 2.39
N ASP A 91 -17.06 0.21 1.73
CA ASP A 91 -16.61 -0.07 0.37
C ASP A 91 -15.10 -0.26 0.37
N GLY A 92 -14.61 -1.28 -0.32
CA GLY A 92 -13.19 -1.62 -0.35
C GLY A 92 -12.86 -2.64 -1.43
N LEU A 93 -11.87 -3.49 -1.19
CA LEU A 93 -11.38 -4.52 -2.09
C LEU A 93 -12.48 -5.40 -2.67
N ALA A 94 -13.40 -5.88 -1.83
CA ALA A 94 -14.50 -6.73 -2.27
C ALA A 94 -15.42 -6.00 -3.27
N GLN A 95 -15.81 -4.75 -2.98
CA GLN A 95 -16.65 -3.95 -3.87
C GLN A 95 -15.89 -3.54 -5.14
N ALA A 96 -14.60 -3.23 -5.02
CA ALA A 96 -13.74 -2.94 -6.16
C ALA A 96 -13.71 -4.13 -7.13
N ILE A 97 -13.56 -5.36 -6.64
CA ILE A 97 -13.51 -6.56 -7.50
C ILE A 97 -14.91 -6.94 -8.03
N LEU A 98 -15.93 -6.95 -7.19
CA LEU A 98 -17.27 -7.38 -7.58
C LEU A 98 -17.95 -6.38 -8.53
N GLY A 99 -17.75 -5.08 -8.28
CA GLY A 99 -18.30 -3.97 -9.06
C GLY A 99 -17.30 -3.35 -10.04
N LEU A 100 -16.22 -4.06 -10.41
CA LEU A 100 -15.22 -3.56 -11.34
C LEU A 100 -15.85 -3.32 -12.73
N GLU A 101 -16.30 -2.09 -12.96
CA GLU A 101 -16.41 -1.52 -14.30
C GLU A 101 -15.11 -0.79 -14.61
N GLU A 102 -14.63 -0.88 -15.86
CA GLU A 102 -13.31 -0.38 -16.30
C GLU A 102 -13.07 1.11 -15.96
N LYS A 103 -14.14 1.89 -15.75
CA LYS A 103 -14.13 3.33 -15.45
C LYS A 103 -14.55 3.73 -14.04
N ALA A 104 -14.99 2.80 -13.18
CA ALA A 104 -15.47 3.13 -11.84
C ALA A 104 -14.32 3.69 -10.97
N ALA A 105 -14.56 4.68 -10.10
CA ALA A 105 -13.50 5.15 -9.19
C ALA A 105 -13.09 4.03 -8.20
N LEU A 106 -11.80 3.94 -7.86
CA LEU A 106 -11.34 3.00 -6.83
C LEU A 106 -11.74 3.52 -5.44
N PRO A 107 -12.28 2.68 -4.53
CA PRO A 107 -12.69 3.08 -3.19
C PRO A 107 -11.48 3.23 -2.27
N LEU A 108 -10.61 4.19 -2.59
CA LEU A 108 -9.41 4.51 -1.81
C LEU A 108 -9.76 5.53 -0.73
N VAL A 109 -9.27 5.28 0.49
CA VAL A 109 -9.47 6.15 1.64
C VAL A 109 -8.17 6.86 1.99
N GLU A 110 -8.20 8.18 2.11
CA GLU A 110 -7.08 8.97 2.61
C GLU A 110 -6.83 8.67 4.09
N THR A 111 -5.56 8.57 4.49
CA THR A 111 -5.19 8.45 5.90
C THR A 111 -4.73 9.80 6.46
N ALA A 112 -4.56 9.88 7.78
CA ALA A 112 -3.90 11.04 8.37
C ALA A 112 -2.38 11.10 8.07
N VAL A 113 -1.81 10.10 7.38
CA VAL A 113 -0.42 10.11 6.92
C VAL A 113 -0.40 10.58 5.46
N PRO A 114 0.16 11.78 5.17
CA PRO A 114 0.23 12.28 3.80
C PRO A 114 0.93 11.30 2.86
N GLY A 115 0.37 11.09 1.68
CA GLY A 115 0.91 10.17 0.68
C GLY A 115 0.54 8.71 0.89
N LEU A 116 -0.15 8.36 1.99
CA LEU A 116 -0.65 7.00 2.26
C LEU A 116 -2.17 6.95 2.11
N ARG A 117 -2.63 6.12 1.17
CA ARG A 117 -4.04 5.76 0.99
C ARG A 117 -4.27 4.29 1.33
N LEU A 118 -5.50 3.97 1.73
CA LEU A 118 -5.93 2.61 2.02
C LEU A 118 -6.93 2.12 0.99
N LEU A 119 -6.81 0.85 0.61
CA LEU A 119 -7.93 0.08 0.09
C LEU A 119 -8.30 -0.92 1.20
N THR A 120 -9.36 -0.66 1.95
CA THR A 120 -9.83 -1.57 3.00
C THR A 120 -10.47 -2.82 2.38
N THR A 121 -10.90 -3.80 3.17
CA THR A 121 -11.55 -5.01 2.63
C THR A 121 -12.91 -4.72 2.01
N GLY A 122 -13.62 -3.74 2.57
CA GLY A 122 -15.04 -3.55 2.34
C GLY A 122 -15.89 -4.67 2.96
N LYS A 123 -17.13 -4.82 2.50
CA LYS A 123 -18.01 -5.90 2.97
C LYS A 123 -17.47 -7.24 2.50
N VAL A 124 -17.03 -8.06 3.46
CA VAL A 124 -16.46 -9.37 3.20
C VAL A 124 -17.52 -10.30 2.59
N PRO A 125 -17.26 -10.90 1.42
CA PRO A 125 -18.15 -11.84 0.76
C PRO A 125 -18.03 -13.26 1.36
N PRO A 126 -19.01 -14.16 1.10
CA PRO A 126 -19.01 -15.51 1.67
C PRO A 126 -17.83 -16.39 1.24
N ASN A 127 -17.25 -16.15 0.04
CA ASN A 127 -16.09 -16.89 -0.49
C ASN A 127 -14.91 -15.93 -0.78
N PRO A 128 -14.06 -15.63 0.22
CA PRO A 128 -12.96 -14.69 0.06
C PRO A 128 -11.85 -15.14 -0.92
N SER A 129 -11.54 -16.44 -0.95
CA SER A 129 -10.42 -16.98 -1.73
C SER A 129 -10.63 -16.83 -3.25
N ASP A 130 -11.86 -17.01 -3.72
CA ASP A 130 -12.21 -16.93 -5.16
C ASP A 130 -11.99 -15.53 -5.74
N ILE A 131 -12.11 -14.51 -4.89
CA ILE A 131 -11.97 -13.11 -5.29
C ILE A 131 -10.50 -12.74 -5.48
N LEU A 132 -9.63 -13.21 -4.59
CA LEU A 132 -8.20 -12.93 -4.64
C LEU A 132 -7.51 -13.66 -5.81
N SER A 133 -8.01 -14.83 -6.21
CA SER A 133 -7.49 -15.59 -7.36
C SER A 133 -8.12 -15.19 -8.72
N SER A 134 -9.08 -14.26 -8.72
CA SER A 134 -9.80 -13.86 -9.92
C SER A 134 -8.96 -13.01 -10.89
N HIS A 135 -9.30 -13.08 -12.19
CA HIS A 135 -8.73 -12.17 -13.20
C HIS A 135 -8.96 -10.69 -12.83
N LYS A 136 -10.11 -10.38 -12.24
CA LYS A 136 -10.46 -9.02 -11.79
C LYS A 136 -9.50 -8.49 -10.72
N MET A 137 -8.91 -9.35 -9.88
CA MET A 137 -7.86 -8.93 -8.94
C MET A 137 -6.60 -8.49 -9.68
N ALA A 138 -6.19 -9.19 -10.74
CA ALA A 138 -5.06 -8.78 -11.57
C ALA A 138 -5.32 -7.42 -12.25
N GLU A 139 -6.53 -7.20 -12.77
CA GLU A 139 -6.93 -5.90 -13.35
C GLU A 139 -6.93 -4.79 -12.29
N LEU A 140 -7.46 -5.06 -11.11
CA LEU A 140 -7.45 -4.12 -9.99
C LEU A 140 -6.02 -3.74 -9.60
N LEU A 141 -5.10 -4.71 -9.54
CA LEU A 141 -3.69 -4.46 -9.26
C LEU A 141 -3.06 -3.53 -10.29
N GLU A 142 -3.34 -3.70 -11.59
CA GLU A 142 -2.87 -2.76 -12.63
C GLU A 142 -3.45 -1.36 -12.45
N ARG A 143 -4.73 -1.27 -12.11
CA ARG A 143 -5.37 0.02 -11.82
C ARG A 143 -4.78 0.70 -10.58
N LEU A 144 -4.48 -0.06 -9.53
CA LEU A 144 -3.82 0.44 -8.32
C LEU A 144 -2.38 0.91 -8.63
N LYS A 145 -1.62 0.15 -9.42
CA LYS A 145 -0.31 0.57 -9.91
C LYS A 145 -0.40 1.89 -10.67
N ALA A 146 -1.42 2.09 -11.51
CA ALA A 146 -1.66 3.35 -12.23
C ALA A 146 -1.96 4.56 -11.29
N GLN A 147 -2.44 4.31 -10.06
CA GLN A 147 -2.69 5.36 -9.07
C GLN A 147 -1.42 5.83 -8.32
N VAL A 148 -0.41 4.96 -8.22
CA VAL A 148 0.86 5.24 -7.54
C VAL A 148 2.01 5.51 -8.50
N SER A 149 1.87 5.13 -9.77
CA SER A 149 2.89 5.40 -10.80
C SER A 149 2.89 6.87 -11.23
N SER A 150 4.09 7.44 -11.20
CA SER A 150 4.58 8.71 -11.73
C SER A 150 3.77 9.98 -11.47
N MET A 151 4.45 10.92 -10.81
CA MET A 151 4.34 12.33 -11.13
C MET A 151 4.64 12.51 -12.63
N ARG A 152 3.74 13.16 -13.39
CA ARG A 152 3.98 13.47 -14.80
C ARG A 152 5.09 14.52 -14.90
N PHE A 153 6.26 14.13 -15.39
CA PHE A 153 7.23 15.10 -15.89
C PHE A 153 6.68 15.74 -17.16
N GLY A 154 6.50 17.07 -17.14
CA GLY A 154 6.34 17.85 -18.35
C GLY A 154 7.71 18.05 -18.98
N TYR A 155 7.86 17.71 -20.26
CA TYR A 155 9.03 18.13 -21.04
C TYR A 155 8.68 19.44 -21.76
N ASP A 156 9.63 20.35 -21.89
CA ASP A 156 9.44 21.47 -22.81
C ASP A 156 9.45 20.98 -24.28
N ALA A 157 9.13 21.86 -25.22
CA ALA A 157 9.11 21.53 -26.66
C ALA A 157 10.49 21.09 -27.23
N ARG A 158 11.55 21.12 -26.42
CA ARG A 158 12.91 20.68 -26.76
C ARG A 158 13.32 19.42 -26.00
N LEU A 159 12.36 18.70 -25.43
CA LEU A 159 12.56 17.47 -24.65
C LEU A 159 13.45 17.65 -23.41
N ARG A 160 13.57 18.88 -22.89
CA ARG A 160 14.25 19.09 -21.61
C ARG A 160 13.24 18.85 -20.49
N PRO A 161 13.62 18.11 -19.43
CA PRO A 161 12.80 18.04 -18.23
C PRO A 161 12.47 19.46 -17.77
N LYS A 162 11.18 19.77 -17.59
CA LYS A 162 10.79 21.04 -16.99
C LYS A 162 11.10 20.93 -15.50
N VAL A 163 12.32 21.28 -15.13
CA VAL A 163 12.78 21.32 -13.74
C VAL A 163 12.01 22.44 -13.05
N GLU A 164 11.00 22.09 -12.25
CA GLU A 164 10.32 23.03 -11.37
C GLU A 164 11.30 23.51 -10.31
N SER A 165 11.23 24.79 -9.94
CA SER A 165 12.20 25.36 -9.00
C SER A 165 11.89 24.91 -7.57
N LYS A 166 12.92 24.76 -6.74
CA LYS A 166 12.78 24.41 -5.31
C LYS A 166 11.88 25.39 -4.53
N ASP A 167 11.76 26.63 -5.00
CA ASP A 167 10.92 27.65 -4.38
C ASP A 167 9.43 27.46 -4.69
N ASP A 168 9.09 26.94 -5.87
CA ASP A 168 7.70 26.63 -6.24
C ASP A 168 7.19 25.37 -5.53
N MET A 169 8.08 24.40 -5.27
CA MET A 169 7.80 23.23 -4.44
C MET A 169 7.57 23.60 -2.97
N LYS A 170 8.40 24.49 -2.40
CA LYS A 170 8.28 24.98 -1.02
C LYS A 170 7.03 25.81 -0.77
N LYS A 171 6.62 26.66 -1.73
CA LYS A 171 5.36 27.44 -1.65
C LYS A 171 4.12 26.55 -1.47
N ARG A 172 4.21 25.28 -1.84
CA ARG A 172 3.14 24.28 -1.73
C ARG A 172 3.35 23.24 -0.62
N GLY A 173 4.41 23.37 0.18
CA GLY A 173 4.70 22.48 1.31
C GLY A 173 5.16 21.07 0.91
N LEU A 174 5.70 20.88 -0.30
CA LEU A 174 6.13 19.56 -0.80
C LEU A 174 7.65 19.38 -0.71
N PRO A 175 8.17 18.25 -0.18
CA PRO A 175 9.60 17.94 -0.20
C PRO A 175 10.10 17.56 -1.61
N SER A 176 11.39 17.81 -1.87
CA SER A 176 12.08 17.57 -3.16
C SER A 176 12.19 16.08 -3.50
N PRO A 177 12.05 15.65 -4.77
CA PRO A 177 11.95 14.24 -5.15
C PRO A 177 13.23 13.77 -5.83
N ASP A 178 14.11 13.11 -5.10
CA ASP A 178 15.22 12.35 -5.67
C ASP A 178 14.80 10.87 -5.68
N GLU A 179 14.28 10.43 -6.84
CA GLU A 179 14.07 9.05 -7.32
C GLU A 179 13.43 8.00 -6.38
N GLY A 180 12.16 7.63 -6.64
CA GLY A 180 11.59 6.35 -6.22
C GLY A 180 10.07 6.31 -6.07
N ASP A 181 9.35 5.86 -7.12
CA ASP A 181 7.94 5.48 -7.00
C ASP A 181 7.82 3.96 -6.83
N ALA A 182 7.49 3.51 -5.62
CA ALA A 182 6.62 2.35 -5.36
C ALA A 182 6.45 2.09 -3.86
N VAL A 183 5.22 1.78 -3.41
CA VAL A 183 4.87 0.49 -2.76
C VAL A 183 3.34 0.29 -2.90
N ALA A 184 2.89 -0.86 -3.42
CA ALA A 184 1.54 -1.36 -3.20
C ALA A 184 1.65 -2.56 -2.26
N LEU A 185 1.01 -2.51 -1.09
CA LEU A 185 1.08 -3.58 -0.10
C LEU A 185 -0.25 -4.33 -0.04
N ALA A 186 -0.24 -5.59 -0.44
CA ALA A 186 -1.38 -6.50 -0.32
C ALA A 186 -1.06 -7.62 0.69
N PHE A 187 -2.09 -8.17 1.33
CA PHE A 187 -2.04 -9.35 2.20
C PHE A 187 -3.02 -10.41 1.73
N ALA A 188 -2.71 -11.69 1.84
CA ALA A 188 -3.73 -12.73 1.89
C ALA A 188 -3.31 -13.75 2.95
N SER A 189 -4.25 -14.14 3.82
CA SER A 189 -4.12 -15.39 4.56
C SER A 189 -4.47 -16.53 3.61
N THR A 190 -3.48 -17.29 3.16
CA THR A 190 -3.74 -18.59 2.54
C THR A 190 -4.19 -19.54 3.64
N SER A 191 -5.48 -19.91 3.66
CA SER A 191 -5.81 -21.22 4.23
C SER A 191 -5.45 -22.23 3.16
N GLU A 192 -4.52 -23.11 3.46
CA GLU A 192 -4.71 -24.55 3.30
C GLU A 192 -3.51 -25.25 3.96
N PRO A 193 -3.73 -25.99 5.05
CA PRO A 193 -2.93 -27.17 5.32
C PRO A 193 -3.39 -28.29 4.38
N ASP A 194 -2.43 -29.02 3.83
CA ASP A 194 -2.56 -30.28 3.09
C ASP A 194 -2.79 -30.19 1.57
N MET A 195 -1.71 -30.43 0.80
CA MET A 195 -1.68 -31.37 -0.33
C MET A 195 -0.24 -31.51 -0.90
N TRP A 196 0.54 -32.39 -0.27
CA TRP A 196 1.54 -33.21 -0.96
C TRP A 196 1.33 -34.66 -0.51
N LEU A 197 0.35 -35.30 -1.14
CA LEU A 197 0.40 -36.73 -1.50
C LEU A 197 0.61 -36.80 -3.01
#